data_AF-A0A6H1P3Z3-F1
#
_entry.id   AF-A0A6H1P3Z3-F1
#
_cell.length_a   1.000
_cell.length_b   1.000
_cell.length_c   1.000
_cell.angle_alpha   90.00
_cell.angle_beta   90.00
_cell.angle_gamma   90.00
#
_symmetry.space_group_name_H-M   'P 1'
#
loop_
_entity.id
_entity.type
_entity.pdbx_description
1 polymer ?
#
loop_
_entity_poly.entity_id
_entity_poly.type
_entity_poly.pdbx_seq_one_letter_code
_entity_poly.pdbx_strand_id
1 'polypeptide(L)' 'MNLKRAILKFLLYFAVFTVSNLIFKAIFIPSDLNFQVIVRTLLTISSISVGMALVEYLMNKNKKNNK' A
#
# COMPACT_ATOMS: atom_id res chain seq x y z
N MET A 1 6.48 15.52 8.84
CA MET A 1 5.18 14.79 8.85
C MET A 1 5.08 14.04 10.17
N ASN A 2 3.95 14.11 10.89
CA ASN A 2 3.80 13.37 12.16
C ASN A 2 3.58 11.89 11.88
N LEU A 3 4.06 11.00 12.77
CA LEU A 3 3.96 9.54 12.61
C LEU A 3 2.51 9.07 12.35
N LYS A 4 1.54 9.67 13.04
CA LYS A 4 0.10 9.41 12.83
C LYS A 4 -0.33 9.61 11.36
N ARG A 5 0.21 10.63 10.68
CA ARG A 5 -0.13 10.94 9.29
C ARG A 5 0.52 9.95 8.31
N ALA A 6 1.71 9.42 8.64
CA ALA A 6 2.35 8.37 7.86
C ALA A 6 1.58 7.04 7.94
N ILE A 7 1.12 6.67 9.14
CA ILE A 7 0.30 5.48 9.36
C ILE A 7 -1.04 5.59 8.60
N LEU A 8 -1.69 6.76 8.67
CA LEU A 8 -2.96 6.97 7.95
C LEU A 8 -2.78 6.80 6.42
N LYS A 9 -1.68 7.33 5.88
CA LYS A 9 -1.35 7.19 4.46
C LYS A 9 -0.99 5.77 4.07
N PHE A 10 -0.24 5.05 4.91
CA PHE A 10 -0.01 3.62 4.74
C PHE A 10 -1.34 2.86 4.62
N LEU A 11 -2.27 3.12 5.55
CA LEU A 11 -3.59 2.49 5.54
C LEU A 11 -4.38 2.81 4.26
N LEU A 12 -4.30 4.07 3.81
CA LEU A 12 -4.92 4.52 2.58
C LEU A 12 -4.35 3.80 1.36
N TYR A 13 -3.03 3.73 1.23
CA TYR A 13 -2.38 2.99 0.14
C TYR A 13 -2.78 1.51 0.17
N PHE A 14 -2.69 0.89 1.35
CA PHE A 14 -3.04 -0.51 1.51
C PHE A 14 -4.49 -0.80 1.08
N ALA A 15 -5.45 0.04 1.50
CA ALA A 15 -6.85 -0.08 1.12
C ALA A 15 -7.06 0.09 -0.39
N VAL A 16 -6.49 1.13 -0.99
CA VAL A 16 -6.63 1.41 -2.43
C VAL A 16 -6.07 0.27 -3.27
N PHE A 17 -4.87 -0.23 -2.93
CA PHE A 17 -4.25 -1.34 -3.65
C PHE A 17 -5.03 -2.65 -3.48
N THR A 18 -5.54 -2.92 -2.28
CA THR A 18 -6.34 -4.14 -2.02
C THR A 18 -7.64 -4.13 -2.81
N VAL A 19 -8.39 -3.01 -2.76
CA VAL A 19 -9.66 -2.88 -3.49
C VAL A 19 -9.43 -2.93 -4.99
N SER A 20 -8.42 -2.21 -5.51
CA SER A 20 -8.10 -2.21 -6.94
C SER A 20 -7.73 -3.61 -7.44
N ASN A 21 -6.92 -4.34 -6.66
CA ASN A 21 -6.52 -5.70 -7.03
C ASN A 21 -7.69 -6.68 -6.97
N LEU A 22 -8.57 -6.55 -5.98
CA LEU A 22 -9.77 -7.36 -5.88
C LEU A 22 -10.71 -7.14 -7.07
N ILE A 23 -10.96 -5.87 -7.44
CA ILE A 23 -11.77 -5.52 -8.62
C ILE A 23 -11.12 -6.07 -9.88
N PHE A 24 -9.81 -5.89 -10.04
CA PHE A 24 -9.09 -6.39 -11.21
C PHE A 24 -9.20 -7.91 -11.35
N LYS A 25 -9.00 -8.66 -10.26
CA LYS A 25 -9.15 -10.12 -10.28
C LYS A 25 -10.59 -10.56 -10.54
N ALA A 26 -11.57 -9.87 -9.96
CA ALA A 26 -12.98 -10.17 -10.18
C ALA A 26 -13.39 -9.99 -11.65
N ILE A 27 -12.85 -8.98 -12.34
CA ILE A 27 -13.16 -8.70 -13.75
C ILE A 27 -12.39 -9.62 -14.70
N PHE A 28 -11.08 -9.79 -14.47
CA PHE A 28 -10.19 -10.40 -15.47
C PHE A 28 -9.92 -11.88 -15.24
N ILE A 29 -9.93 -12.36 -13.98
CA ILE A 29 -9.49 -13.74 -13.65
C ILE A 29 -10.32 -14.32 -12.48
N PRO A 30 -11.65 -14.49 -12.67
CA PRO A 30 -12.56 -14.90 -11.59
C PRO A 30 -12.28 -16.30 -11.03
N SER A 31 -11.60 -17.17 -11.79
CA SER A 31 -11.26 -18.55 -11.41
C SER A 31 -9.99 -18.70 -10.56
N ASP A 32 -9.18 -17.63 -10.39
CA ASP A 32 -7.84 -17.69 -9.79
C ASP A 32 -7.79 -17.09 -8.37
N LEU A 33 -8.93 -17.17 -7.67
CA LEU A 33 -9.07 -16.80 -6.26
C LEU A 33 -8.57 -17.90 -5.32
N ASN A 34 -7.39 -18.45 -5.61
CA ASN A 34 -6.74 -19.39 -4.71
C ASN A 34 -6.20 -18.63 -3.48
N PHE A 35 -6.43 -19.18 -2.28
CA PHE A 35 -5.99 -18.62 -1.00
C PHE A 35 -4.49 -18.27 -1.01
N GLN A 36 -3.66 -19.13 -1.61
CA GLN A 36 -2.20 -18.92 -1.67
C GLN A 36 -1.83 -17.67 -2.51
N VAL A 37 -2.57 -17.42 -3.59
CA VAL A 37 -2.38 -16.25 -4.46
C VAL A 37 -2.87 -15.00 -3.73
N ILE A 38 -3.98 -15.07 -3.00
CA ILE A 38 -4.50 -13.96 -2.18
C ILE A 38 -3.48 -13.54 -1.12
N VAL A 39 -2.89 -14.49 -0.39
CA VAL A 39 -1.88 -14.20 0.64
C VAL A 39 -0.62 -13.57 0.04
N ARG A 40 -0.09 -14.10 -1.07
CA ARG A 40 1.06 -13.49 -1.77
C ARG A 40 0.76 -12.07 -2.26
N THR A 41 -0.47 -11.85 -2.74
CA THR A 41 -0.93 -10.55 -3.21
C THR A 41 -0.99 -9.55 -2.04
N LEU A 42 -1.55 -9.95 -0.90
CA LEU A 42 -1.61 -9.15 0.33
C LEU A 42 -0.22 -8.77 0.85
N LEU A 43 0.72 -9.72 0.88
CA LEU A 43 2.11 -9.45 1.27
C LEU A 43 2.75 -8.41 0.35
N THR A 44 2.57 -8.57 -0.96
CA THR A 44 3.11 -7.64 -1.96
C THR A 44 2.54 -6.23 -1.77
N ILE A 45 1.23 -6.11 -1.62
CA ILE A 45 0.55 -4.82 -1.37
C ILE A 45 1.02 -4.19 -0.07
N SER A 46 1.21 -4.99 0.98
CA SER A 46 1.73 -4.52 2.27
C SER A 46 3.13 -3.92 2.11
N SER A 47 4.05 -4.64 1.46
CA SER A 47 5.41 -4.19 1.22
C SER A 47 5.47 -2.89 0.40
N ILE A 48 4.67 -2.80 -0.67
CA ILE A 48 4.58 -1.58 -1.50
C ILE A 48 4.04 -0.40 -0.67
N SER A 49 2.99 -0.63 0.11
CA SER A 49 2.36 0.41 0.94
C SER A 49 3.31 0.93 2.02
N VAL A 50 4.08 0.06 2.67
CA VAL A 50 5.13 0.45 3.63
C VAL A 50 6.20 1.26 2.92
N GLY A 51 6.69 0.81 1.77
CA GLY A 51 7.70 1.50 0.98
C GLY A 51 7.29 2.94 0.62
N MET A 52 6.07 3.12 0.10
CA MET A 52 5.56 4.44 -0.25
C MET A 52 5.40 5.36 0.98
N ALA A 53 4.81 4.84 2.06
CA ALA A 53 4.65 5.62 3.29
C ALA A 53 6.01 6.03 3.90
N LEU A 54 7.01 5.17 3.80
CA LEU A 54 8.37 5.44 4.28
C LEU A 54 9.08 6.48 3.41
N VAL A 55 9.03 6.35 2.08
CA VAL A 55 9.61 7.32 1.14
C VAL A 55 9.00 8.71 1.34
N GLU A 56 7.68 8.81 1.44
CA GLU A 56 7.02 10.09 1.71
C GLU A 56 7.39 10.66 3.08
N TYR A 57 7.52 9.82 4.10
CA TYR A 57 7.94 10.25 5.43
C TYR A 57 9.36 10.85 5.39
N LEU A 58 10.31 10.16 4.75
CA LEU A 58 11.69 10.60 4.61
C LEU A 58 11.78 11.90 3.78
N MET A 59 11.07 11.98 2.66
CA MET A 59 11.05 13.16 1.81
C MET A 59 10.47 14.39 2.53
N ASN A 60 9.40 14.21 3.31
CA ASN A 60 8.83 15.27 4.14
C ASN A 60 9.70 15.64 5.35
N LYS A 61 10.55 14.73 5.84
CA LYS A 61 11.53 15.02 6.89
C LYS A 61 12.67 15.86 6.34
N ASN A 62 13.25 15.47 5.20
CA ASN A 62 14.31 16.23 4.53
C ASN A 62 13.86 17.64 4.10
N LYS A 63 12.63 17.77 3.58
CA LYS A 63 12.07 19.09 3.22
C LYS A 63 11.89 20.02 4.43
N LYS A 64 11.72 19.48 5.63
CA LYS A 64 11.61 20.27 6.88
C LYS A 64 12.99 20.69 7.43
N ASN A 65 14.04 19.91 7.16
CA ASN A 65 15.41 20.22 7.60
C ASN A 65 16.14 21.20 6.67
N ASN A 66 15.72 21.32 5.40
CA ASN A 66 16.27 22.25 4.42
C ASN A 66 15.50 23.60 4.35
N LYS A 67 14.71 23.93 5.37
CA LYS A 67 13.96 25.18 5.52
C LYS A 67 14.31 25.80 6.86
#